data_AF-A0A0C4F5P8-F1
#
_entry.id   AF-A0A0C4F5P8-F1
#
_cell.length_a   1.000
_cell.length_b   1.000
_cell.length_c   1.000
_cell.angle_alpha   90.00
_cell.angle_beta   90.00
_cell.angle_gamma   90.00
#
_symmetry.space_group_name_H-M   'P 1'
#
loop_
_entity.id
_entity.type
_entity.pdbx_description
1 polymer ?
#
loop_
_entity_poly.entity_id
_entity_poly.type
_entity_poly.pdbx_seq_one_letter_code
_entity_poly.pdbx_strand_id
1 'polypeptide(L)'
;TGLFIGTGSALANGGPFTLVFGYSLMGLMIWTLMCSLGEMIAHLPIPGGHLALADRFFSPSLSFTLGWSYWYLWSMTLPTELSASALFVGFWTEKVNMAIWIFIFLVIVSLINLGGVRFYGEMEFWFSSVKVITIVAVIILGLVLDLGAVTGDRIGFRYWRDPGTDDDFCYAGVPGASGRFLGFLSVLVSAAFSYIGVEMPAIAAAEAKNPRRNLPRAIKRVAGRVLGFFVRQHYPPINQLSDPGVELILENMLASNAGTFE
;
A
#
# COMPACT_ATOMS: atom_id res chain seq x y z
N THR A 1 7.29 5.60 -5.31
CA THR A 1 7.89 5.90 -3.99
C THR A 1 7.28 5.05 -2.89
N GLY A 2 6.01 5.26 -2.49
CA GLY A 2 5.40 4.57 -1.34
C GLY A 2 5.51 3.03 -1.39
N LEU A 3 5.14 2.44 -2.53
CA LEU A 3 5.12 0.98 -2.68
C LEU A 3 6.50 0.29 -2.61
N PHE A 4 7.61 0.97 -2.89
CA PHE A 4 8.94 0.32 -2.95
C PHE A 4 9.89 0.85 -1.87
N ILE A 5 9.98 2.15 -1.70
CA ILE A 5 10.83 2.77 -0.67
C ILE A 5 10.14 2.64 0.70
N GLY A 6 8.83 2.90 0.74
CA GLY A 6 8.05 2.84 1.98
C GLY A 6 7.85 1.43 2.50
N THR A 7 7.61 0.45 1.63
CA THR A 7 7.44 -0.96 2.04
C THR A 7 8.74 -1.57 2.55
N GLY A 8 9.89 -1.25 1.96
CA GLY A 8 11.19 -1.75 2.44
C GLY A 8 11.50 -1.25 3.85
N SER A 9 11.30 0.04 4.10
CA SER A 9 11.45 0.64 5.45
C SER A 9 10.42 0.07 6.43
N ALA A 10 9.16 -0.08 6.01
CA ALA A 10 8.12 -0.69 6.83
C ALA A 10 8.42 -2.15 7.19
N LEU A 11 9.02 -2.92 6.27
CA LEU A 11 9.43 -4.30 6.52
C LEU A 11 10.56 -4.36 7.55
N ALA A 12 11.57 -3.51 7.39
CA ALA A 12 12.70 -3.43 8.32
C ALA A 12 12.26 -3.01 9.74
N ASN A 13 11.30 -2.09 9.84
CA ASN A 13 10.87 -1.53 11.12
C ASN A 13 9.82 -2.36 11.87
N GLY A 14 8.91 -3.03 11.14
CA GLY A 14 7.77 -3.74 11.74
C GLY A 14 7.81 -5.25 11.58
N GLY A 15 8.66 -5.78 10.70
CA GLY A 15 8.69 -7.20 10.38
C GLY A 15 7.57 -7.65 9.42
N PRO A 16 7.64 -8.90 8.93
CA PRO A 16 6.78 -9.39 7.86
C PRO A 16 5.30 -9.51 8.26
N PHE A 17 5.02 -9.95 9.49
CA PHE A 17 3.66 -10.08 10.00
C PHE A 17 2.96 -8.72 10.08
N THR A 18 3.60 -7.77 10.76
CA THR A 18 3.09 -6.41 10.97
C THR A 18 2.89 -5.68 9.66
N LEU A 19 3.81 -5.86 8.70
CA LEU A 19 3.69 -5.30 7.35
C LEU A 19 2.41 -5.78 6.66
N VAL A 20 2.20 -7.09 6.58
CA VAL A 20 1.01 -7.67 5.92
C VAL A 20 -0.27 -7.25 6.63
N PHE A 21 -0.28 -7.32 7.97
CA PHE A 21 -1.43 -6.96 8.78
C PHE A 21 -1.77 -5.46 8.63
N GLY A 22 -0.79 -4.58 8.76
CA GLY A 22 -0.97 -3.12 8.67
C GLY A 22 -1.43 -2.66 7.29
N TYR A 23 -0.81 -3.17 6.21
CA TYR A 23 -1.22 -2.82 4.84
C TYR A 23 -2.63 -3.26 4.51
N SER A 24 -3.09 -4.34 5.13
CA SER A 24 -4.41 -4.90 4.85
C SER A 24 -5.49 -4.31 5.72
N LEU A 25 -5.19 -3.99 6.98
CA LEU A 25 -6.06 -3.18 7.82
C LEU A 25 -6.33 -1.82 7.16
N MET A 26 -5.28 -1.13 6.70
CA MET A 26 -5.41 0.12 5.96
C MET A 26 -6.18 -0.07 4.64
N GLY A 27 -5.89 -1.15 3.91
CA GLY A 27 -6.61 -1.51 2.68
C GLY A 27 -8.11 -1.71 2.91
N LEU A 28 -8.51 -2.33 4.03
CA LEU A 28 -9.91 -2.54 4.41
C LEU A 28 -10.62 -1.22 4.76
N MET A 29 -9.94 -0.31 5.48
CA MET A 29 -10.47 1.02 5.78
C MET A 29 -10.75 1.79 4.49
N ILE A 30 -9.79 1.79 3.59
CA ILE A 30 -9.88 2.49 2.30
C ILE A 30 -10.89 1.84 1.38
N TRP A 31 -11.03 0.52 1.43
CA TRP A 31 -12.10 -0.19 0.72
C TRP A 31 -13.48 0.27 1.15
N THR A 32 -13.71 0.36 2.46
CA THR A 32 -14.98 0.82 3.01
C THR A 32 -15.27 2.25 2.54
N LEU A 33 -14.26 3.13 2.60
CA LEU A 33 -14.35 4.50 2.10
C LEU A 33 -14.70 4.55 0.61
N MET A 34 -14.03 3.77 -0.22
CA MET A 34 -14.27 3.72 -1.68
C MET A 34 -15.65 3.15 -2.01
N CYS A 35 -16.15 2.16 -1.26
CA CYS A 35 -17.49 1.63 -1.43
C CYS A 35 -18.54 2.71 -1.16
N SER A 36 -18.44 3.42 -0.03
CA SER A 36 -19.34 4.54 0.30
C SER A 36 -19.27 5.64 -0.75
N LEU A 37 -18.07 5.98 -1.21
CA LEU A 37 -17.86 6.97 -2.28
C LEU A 37 -18.49 6.53 -3.60
N GLY A 38 -18.34 5.25 -3.96
CA GLY A 38 -18.92 4.67 -5.15
C GLY A 38 -20.45 4.71 -5.14
N GLU A 39 -21.08 4.47 -3.99
CA GLU A 39 -22.54 4.59 -3.83
C GLU A 39 -23.02 6.04 -3.95
N MET A 40 -22.32 6.99 -3.33
CA MET A 40 -22.62 8.42 -3.46
C MET A 40 -22.55 8.89 -4.92
N ILE A 41 -21.53 8.48 -5.67
CA ILE A 41 -21.38 8.82 -7.09
C ILE A 41 -22.43 8.11 -7.96
N ALA A 42 -22.79 6.88 -7.63
CA ALA A 42 -23.84 6.16 -8.34
C ALA A 42 -25.20 6.86 -8.22
N HIS A 43 -25.49 7.38 -7.03
CA HIS A 43 -26.72 8.10 -6.75
C HIS A 43 -26.72 9.47 -7.44
N LEU A 44 -25.68 10.28 -7.19
CA LEU A 44 -25.58 11.65 -7.67
C LEU A 44 -24.19 11.94 -8.25
N PRO A 45 -23.97 11.67 -9.56
CA PRO A 45 -22.71 11.99 -10.22
C PRO A 45 -22.64 13.50 -10.48
N ILE A 46 -21.99 14.23 -9.57
CA ILE A 46 -21.74 15.67 -9.71
C ILE A 46 -20.29 15.94 -10.12
N PRO A 47 -20.05 16.97 -10.96
CA PRO A 47 -18.71 17.47 -11.21
C PRO A 47 -18.08 18.05 -9.94
N GLY A 48 -16.79 17.80 -9.74
CA GLY A 48 -16.04 18.23 -8.55
C GLY A 48 -15.61 17.11 -7.59
N GLY A 49 -15.92 15.84 -7.93
CA GLY A 49 -15.41 14.67 -7.21
C GLY A 49 -15.86 14.58 -5.76
N HIS A 50 -14.99 14.03 -4.91
CA HIS A 50 -15.30 13.76 -3.49
C HIS A 50 -15.55 15.05 -2.66
N LEU A 51 -14.95 16.19 -3.03
CA LEU A 51 -15.16 17.46 -2.34
C LEU A 51 -16.55 18.04 -2.59
N ALA A 52 -17.04 17.96 -3.84
CA ALA A 52 -18.40 18.39 -4.17
C ALA A 52 -19.45 17.48 -3.53
N LEU A 53 -19.16 16.18 -3.43
CA LEU A 53 -20.01 15.23 -2.70
C LEU A 53 -20.04 15.55 -1.20
N ALA A 54 -18.90 15.92 -0.62
CA ALA A 54 -18.83 16.31 0.78
C ALA A 54 -19.67 17.55 1.10
N ASP A 55 -19.64 18.56 0.22
CA ASP A 55 -20.46 19.78 0.35
C ASP A 55 -21.96 19.44 0.29
N ARG A 56 -22.32 18.57 -0.66
CA ARG A 56 -23.72 18.23 -0.93
C ARG A 56 -24.35 17.31 0.12
N PHE A 57 -23.61 16.34 0.64
CA PHE A 57 -24.14 15.32 1.56
C PHE A 57 -23.93 15.64 3.04
N PHE A 58 -22.96 16.48 3.39
CA PHE A 58 -22.61 16.78 4.78
C PHE A 58 -22.78 18.26 5.11
N SER A 59 -21.77 19.08 4.81
CA SER A 59 -21.80 20.51 5.06
C SER A 59 -20.71 21.25 4.25
N PRO A 60 -20.94 22.55 3.95
CA PRO A 60 -19.92 23.38 3.33
C PRO A 60 -18.63 23.54 4.15
N SER A 61 -18.73 23.54 5.48
CA SER A 61 -17.57 23.65 6.36
C SER A 61 -16.66 22.40 6.29
N LEU A 62 -17.26 21.21 6.16
CA LEU A 62 -16.52 19.97 6.02
C LEU A 62 -15.87 19.89 4.64
N SER A 63 -16.58 20.27 3.57
CA SER A 63 -16.01 20.34 2.23
C SER A 63 -14.83 21.31 2.15
N PHE A 64 -14.95 22.50 2.75
CA PHE A 64 -13.86 23.46 2.82
C PHE A 64 -12.63 22.90 3.54
N THR A 65 -12.83 22.23 4.68
CA THR A 65 -11.74 21.61 5.46
C THR A 65 -11.05 20.48 4.68
N LEU A 66 -11.84 19.64 4.00
CA LEU A 66 -11.31 18.60 3.12
C LEU A 66 -10.54 19.20 1.95
N GLY A 67 -11.03 20.28 1.36
CA GLY A 67 -10.36 20.99 0.27
C GLY A 67 -8.97 21.48 0.65
N TRP A 68 -8.82 22.12 1.83
CA TRP A 68 -7.52 22.53 2.35
C TRP A 68 -6.60 21.36 2.67
N SER A 69 -7.14 20.32 3.31
CA SER A 69 -6.37 19.11 3.62
C SER A 69 -5.86 18.43 2.33
N TYR A 70 -6.69 18.42 1.29
CA TYR A 70 -6.37 17.84 -0.01
C TYR A 70 -5.32 18.67 -0.77
N TRP A 71 -5.47 19.99 -0.75
CA TRP A 71 -4.47 20.89 -1.33
C TRP A 71 -3.10 20.72 -0.66
N TYR A 72 -3.07 20.63 0.68
CA TYR A 72 -1.84 20.39 1.44
C TYR A 72 -1.21 19.04 1.08
N LEU A 73 -2.02 17.98 0.98
CA LEU A 73 -1.58 16.64 0.58
C LEU A 73 -0.81 16.68 -0.74
N TRP A 74 -1.42 17.22 -1.81
CA TRP A 74 -0.79 17.26 -3.13
C TRP A 74 0.39 18.24 -3.22
N SER A 75 0.35 19.33 -2.46
CA SER A 75 1.46 20.28 -2.37
C SER A 75 2.70 19.64 -1.74
N MET A 76 2.52 18.73 -0.78
CA MET A 76 3.61 18.00 -0.13
C MET A 76 4.07 16.76 -0.92
N THR A 77 3.21 16.19 -1.75
CA THR A 77 3.58 15.02 -2.58
C THR A 77 4.71 15.36 -3.54
N LEU A 78 4.65 16.49 -4.26
CA LEU A 78 5.67 16.84 -5.25
C LEU A 78 7.10 16.95 -4.66
N PRO A 79 7.35 17.72 -3.58
CA PRO A 79 8.66 17.75 -2.92
C PRO A 79 9.12 16.38 -2.42
N THR A 80 8.19 15.56 -1.93
CA THR A 80 8.49 14.20 -1.45
C THR A 80 9.01 13.32 -2.58
N GLU A 81 8.37 13.34 -3.75
CA GLU A 81 8.80 12.59 -4.93
C GLU A 81 10.16 13.07 -5.47
N LEU A 82 10.39 14.39 -5.49
CA LEU A 82 11.67 14.96 -5.92
C LEU A 82 12.82 14.58 -4.98
N SER A 83 12.57 14.64 -3.67
CA SER A 83 13.54 14.25 -2.65
C SER A 83 13.87 12.76 -2.72
N ALA A 84 12.86 11.91 -2.94
CA ALA A 84 13.05 10.48 -3.14
C ALA A 84 13.83 10.18 -4.43
N SER A 85 13.58 10.91 -5.51
CA SER A 85 14.32 10.78 -6.77
C SER A 85 15.79 11.17 -6.61
N ALA A 86 16.07 12.22 -5.85
CA ALA A 86 17.44 12.62 -5.53
C ALA A 86 18.15 11.59 -4.63
N LEU A 87 17.43 10.98 -3.67
CA LEU A 87 17.94 9.87 -2.85
C LEU A 87 18.34 8.70 -3.73
N PHE A 88 17.52 8.37 -4.73
CA PHE A 88 17.85 7.33 -5.70
C PHE A 88 19.17 7.60 -6.41
N VAL A 89 19.37 8.79 -6.97
CA VAL A 89 20.63 9.13 -7.66
C VAL A 89 21.84 9.04 -6.72
N GLY A 90 21.65 9.42 -5.45
CA GLY A 90 22.65 9.30 -4.39
C GLY A 90 23.19 7.88 -4.19
N PHE A 91 22.41 6.83 -4.48
CA PHE A 91 22.91 5.44 -4.39
C PHE A 91 24.04 5.13 -5.39
N TRP A 92 24.13 5.85 -6.51
CA TRP A 92 25.20 5.63 -7.50
C TRP A 92 26.32 6.67 -7.41
N THR A 93 26.04 7.89 -6.92
CA THR A 93 27.06 8.91 -6.78
C THR A 93 26.76 9.93 -5.68
N GLU A 94 27.73 10.12 -4.79
CA GLU A 94 27.68 11.13 -3.72
C GLU A 94 28.50 12.39 -4.06
N LYS A 95 29.12 12.44 -5.25
CA LYS A 95 30.01 13.53 -5.65
C LYS A 95 29.30 14.88 -5.84
N VAL A 96 27.98 14.85 -6.06
CA VAL A 96 27.16 16.01 -6.38
C VAL A 96 26.14 16.21 -5.26
N ASN A 97 25.98 17.45 -4.78
CA ASN A 97 25.02 17.77 -3.73
C ASN A 97 23.59 17.40 -4.16
N MET A 98 22.87 16.70 -3.29
CA MET A 98 21.49 16.28 -3.48
C MET A 98 20.55 17.41 -3.90
N ALA A 99 20.75 18.63 -3.40
CA ALA A 99 19.94 19.80 -3.76
C ALA A 99 20.00 20.12 -5.27
N ILE A 100 21.13 19.85 -5.93
CA ILE A 100 21.30 20.05 -7.37
C ILE A 100 20.42 19.06 -8.13
N TRP A 101 20.38 17.80 -7.72
CA TRP A 101 19.51 16.78 -8.32
C TRP A 101 18.04 17.12 -8.16
N ILE A 102 17.63 17.60 -6.97
CA ILE A 102 16.25 18.07 -6.73
C ILE A 102 15.90 19.21 -7.70
N PHE A 103 16.79 20.19 -7.87
CA PHE A 103 16.57 21.32 -8.79
C PHE A 103 16.47 20.87 -10.25
N ILE A 104 17.34 19.95 -10.69
CA ILE A 104 17.29 19.38 -12.05
C ILE A 104 15.94 18.70 -12.30
N PHE A 105 15.49 17.83 -11.39
CA PHE A 105 14.21 17.15 -11.54
C PHE A 105 13.03 18.12 -11.50
N LEU A 106 13.09 19.16 -10.65
CA LEU A 106 12.07 20.21 -10.62
C LEU A 106 11.96 20.91 -11.98
N VAL A 107 13.08 21.33 -12.56
CA VAL A 107 13.10 21.99 -13.89
C VAL A 107 12.50 21.07 -14.95
N ILE A 108 12.88 19.79 -14.98
CA ILE A 108 12.34 18.82 -15.94
C ILE A 108 10.82 18.69 -15.80
N VAL A 109 10.33 18.50 -14.57
CA VAL A 109 8.89 18.38 -14.30
C VAL A 109 8.15 19.66 -14.68
N SER A 110 8.70 20.83 -14.36
CA SER A 110 8.12 22.11 -14.75
C SER A 110 8.04 22.27 -16.27
N LEU A 111 9.08 21.90 -17.02
CA LEU A 111 9.08 21.97 -18.49
C LEU A 111 8.01 21.05 -19.10
N ILE A 112 7.85 19.84 -18.57
CA ILE A 112 6.80 18.91 -19.01
C ILE A 112 5.40 19.50 -18.74
N ASN A 113 5.20 20.12 -17.57
CA ASN A 113 3.94 20.77 -17.22
C ASN A 113 3.61 21.97 -18.12
N LEU A 114 4.64 22.67 -18.63
CA LEU A 114 4.46 23.79 -19.57
C LEU A 114 4.22 23.35 -21.03
N GLY A 115 4.52 22.09 -21.38
CA GLY A 115 4.44 21.56 -22.75
C GLY A 115 3.03 21.33 -23.31
N GLY A 116 1.98 21.65 -22.55
CA GLY A 116 0.59 21.48 -22.94
C GLY A 116 0.04 20.05 -22.77
N VAL A 117 -1.29 19.92 -22.76
CA VAL A 117 -2.01 18.68 -22.37
C VAL A 117 -1.64 17.47 -23.23
N ARG A 118 -1.38 17.67 -24.53
CA ARG A 118 -1.04 16.58 -25.46
C ARG A 118 0.34 16.01 -25.17
N PHE A 119 1.34 16.86 -24.94
CA PHE A 119 2.69 16.44 -24.60
C PHE A 119 2.72 15.75 -23.23
N TYR A 120 2.00 16.32 -22.26
CA TYR A 120 1.85 15.72 -20.95
C TYR A 120 1.28 14.29 -21.02
N GLY A 121 0.20 14.09 -21.79
CA GLY A 121 -0.42 12.78 -21.95
C GLY A 121 0.50 11.74 -22.61
N GLU A 122 1.32 12.15 -23.58
CA GLU A 122 2.31 11.26 -24.21
C GLU A 122 3.42 10.87 -23.24
N MET A 123 3.95 11.83 -22.47
CA MET A 123 4.92 11.55 -21.41
C MET A 123 4.35 10.63 -20.32
N GLU A 124 3.10 10.84 -19.93
CA GLU A 124 2.41 10.00 -18.95
C GLU A 124 2.29 8.55 -19.43
N PHE A 125 1.98 8.32 -20.72
CA PHE A 125 1.94 6.99 -21.31
C PHE A 125 3.30 6.27 -21.21
N TRP A 126 4.39 6.96 -21.56
CA TRP A 126 5.74 6.40 -21.47
C TRP A 126 6.15 6.13 -20.02
N PHE A 127 5.92 7.07 -19.09
CA PHE A 127 6.25 6.89 -17.68
C PHE A 127 5.42 5.78 -17.01
N SER A 128 4.14 5.65 -17.39
CA SER A 128 3.28 4.57 -16.91
C SER A 128 3.77 3.21 -17.40
N SER A 129 4.23 3.12 -18.65
CA SER A 129 4.81 1.90 -19.22
C SER A 129 6.07 1.47 -18.47
N VAL A 130 6.98 2.41 -18.19
CA VAL A 130 8.19 2.15 -17.38
C VAL A 130 7.79 1.68 -15.98
N LYS A 131 6.79 2.31 -15.34
CA LYS A 131 6.32 1.92 -14.01
C LYS A 131 5.85 0.46 -13.98
N VAL A 132 5.09 0.01 -14.99
CA VAL A 132 4.63 -1.40 -15.07
C VAL A 132 5.81 -2.35 -15.23
N ILE A 133 6.76 -2.04 -16.12
CA ILE A 133 7.96 -2.86 -16.34
C ILE A 133 8.77 -2.98 -15.04
N THR A 134 8.98 -1.86 -14.33
CA THR A 134 9.71 -1.85 -13.05
C THR A 134 9.01 -2.71 -11.99
N ILE A 135 7.67 -2.66 -11.90
CA ILE A 135 6.93 -3.53 -10.96
C ILE A 135 7.19 -5.00 -11.27
N VAL A 136 7.10 -5.40 -12.53
CA VAL A 136 7.35 -6.80 -12.95
C VAL A 136 8.80 -7.20 -12.65
N ALA A 137 9.77 -6.33 -12.99
CA ALA A 137 11.19 -6.59 -12.73
C ALA A 137 11.49 -6.77 -11.24
N VAL A 138 10.92 -5.92 -10.38
CA VAL A 138 11.10 -6.01 -8.92
C VAL A 138 10.45 -7.27 -8.35
N ILE A 139 9.29 -7.69 -8.85
CA ILE A 139 8.65 -8.96 -8.43
C ILE A 139 9.55 -10.15 -8.79
N ILE A 140 10.07 -10.20 -10.02
CA ILE A 140 10.96 -11.29 -10.45
C ILE A 140 12.24 -11.29 -9.64
N LEU A 141 12.85 -10.11 -9.44
CA LEU A 141 14.05 -9.97 -8.62
C LEU A 141 13.80 -10.44 -7.18
N GLY A 142 12.68 -10.07 -6.58
CA GLY A 142 12.28 -10.53 -5.25
C GLY A 142 12.20 -12.06 -5.16
N LEU A 143 11.58 -12.71 -6.15
CA LEU A 143 11.51 -14.19 -6.21
C LEU A 143 12.89 -14.84 -6.35
N VAL A 144 13.78 -14.25 -7.16
CA VAL A 144 15.15 -14.75 -7.35
C VAL A 144 15.96 -14.62 -6.06
N LEU A 145 15.83 -13.49 -5.35
CA LEU A 145 16.46 -13.27 -4.06
C LEU A 145 15.90 -14.23 -2.99
N ASP A 146 14.59 -14.44 -2.95
CA ASP A 146 13.93 -15.36 -2.00
C ASP A 146 14.39 -16.82 -2.17
N LEU A 147 14.73 -17.21 -3.41
CA LEU A 147 15.26 -18.53 -3.73
C LEU A 147 16.75 -18.69 -3.39
N GLY A 148 17.42 -17.64 -2.89
CA GLY A 148 18.80 -17.70 -2.42
C GLY A 148 19.86 -17.47 -3.49
N ALA A 149 19.52 -16.82 -4.62
CA ALA A 149 20.44 -16.63 -5.74
C ALA A 149 21.70 -15.80 -5.41
N VAL A 150 21.67 -14.98 -4.35
CA VAL A 150 22.78 -14.09 -3.97
C VAL A 150 23.52 -14.58 -2.73
N THR A 151 22.79 -14.98 -1.68
CA THR A 151 23.36 -15.42 -0.40
C THR A 151 23.61 -16.93 -0.33
N GLY A 152 23.19 -17.70 -1.34
CA GLY A 152 23.28 -19.16 -1.36
C GLY A 152 22.29 -19.87 -0.42
N ASP A 153 21.50 -19.10 0.34
CA ASP A 153 20.59 -19.59 1.34
C ASP A 153 19.17 -19.04 1.11
N ARG A 154 18.18 -19.91 1.22
CA ARG A 154 16.78 -19.61 0.86
C ARG A 154 16.11 -18.82 1.99
N ILE A 155 15.88 -17.53 1.75
CA ILE A 155 15.19 -16.64 2.70
C ILE A 155 13.69 -17.00 2.74
N GLY A 156 13.00 -16.99 1.60
CA GLY A 156 11.58 -17.39 1.45
C GLY A 156 10.68 -17.18 2.68
N PHE A 157 10.00 -18.24 3.13
CA PHE A 157 9.12 -18.21 4.31
C PHE A 157 9.86 -18.37 5.65
N ARG A 158 11.17 -18.15 5.72
CA ARG A 158 11.94 -18.33 6.96
C ARG A 158 11.43 -17.46 8.09
N TYR A 159 11.31 -16.16 7.85
CA TYR A 159 10.79 -15.18 8.83
C TYR A 159 9.29 -15.34 9.14
N TRP A 160 8.59 -16.25 8.45
CA TRP A 160 7.21 -16.63 8.78
C TRP A 160 7.15 -17.84 9.72
N ARG A 161 8.18 -18.70 9.71
CA ARG A 161 8.28 -19.89 10.56
C ARG A 161 9.09 -19.63 11.82
N ASP A 162 10.17 -18.85 11.66
CA ASP A 162 11.04 -18.42 12.73
C ASP A 162 11.24 -16.90 12.56
N PRO A 163 10.38 -16.07 13.19
CA PRO A 163 10.37 -14.63 12.98
C PRO A 163 11.64 -13.91 13.50
N GLY A 164 12.67 -14.62 13.95
CA GLY A 164 13.82 -13.98 14.61
C GLY A 164 13.49 -13.65 16.06
N THR A 165 14.45 -13.03 16.75
CA THR A 165 14.25 -12.67 18.15
C THR A 165 13.31 -11.49 18.29
N ASP A 166 12.63 -11.46 19.43
CA ASP A 166 11.63 -10.49 19.84
C ASP A 166 12.08 -9.00 19.78
N ASP A 167 13.39 -8.75 19.62
CA ASP A 167 14.04 -7.45 19.48
C ASP A 167 14.42 -7.07 18.03
N ASP A 168 14.29 -7.99 17.06
CA ASP A 168 14.70 -7.77 15.66
C ASP A 168 13.76 -6.80 14.90
N PHE A 169 12.52 -6.63 15.40
CA PHE A 169 11.49 -5.79 14.78
C PHE A 169 10.99 -4.69 15.74
N CYS A 170 11.93 -4.03 16.40
CA CYS A 170 11.66 -2.94 17.33
C CYS A 170 11.96 -1.58 16.69
N TYR A 171 10.93 -0.74 16.58
CA TYR A 171 11.10 0.60 16.01
C TYR A 171 12.04 1.45 16.86
N ALA A 172 13.02 2.08 16.20
CA ALA A 172 14.02 2.95 16.83
C ALA A 172 14.82 2.30 17.98
N GLY A 173 14.93 0.97 17.99
CA GLY A 173 15.69 0.23 19.01
C GLY A 173 15.06 0.23 20.40
N VAL A 174 13.77 0.55 20.52
CA VAL A 174 13.03 0.45 21.78
C VAL A 174 12.66 -1.02 22.02
N PRO A 175 13.17 -1.70 23.05
CA PRO A 175 12.91 -3.12 23.24
C PRO A 175 11.48 -3.42 23.72
N GLY A 176 11.03 -4.65 23.50
CA GLY A 176 9.76 -5.17 24.03
C GLY A 176 8.49 -4.74 23.29
N ALA A 177 7.35 -4.90 23.96
CA ALA A 177 6.03 -4.71 23.35
C ALA A 177 5.78 -3.28 22.84
N SER A 178 6.36 -2.28 23.50
CA SER A 178 6.27 -0.87 23.08
C SER A 178 6.97 -0.61 21.75
N GLY A 179 8.16 -1.19 21.54
CA GLY A 179 8.89 -1.11 20.28
C GLY A 179 8.15 -1.73 19.11
N ARG A 180 7.51 -2.88 19.34
CA ARG A 180 6.68 -3.55 18.32
C ARG A 180 5.43 -2.76 17.99
N PHE A 181 4.78 -2.18 18.99
CA PHE A 181 3.63 -1.31 18.76
C PHE A 181 4.01 -0.08 17.94
N LEU A 182 5.17 0.55 18.23
CA LEU A 182 5.70 1.64 17.42
C LEU A 182 6.05 1.19 15.99
N GLY A 183 6.59 -0.02 15.82
CA GLY A 183 6.82 -0.62 14.50
C GLY A 183 5.53 -0.79 13.71
N PHE A 184 4.45 -1.25 14.37
CA PHE A 184 3.12 -1.33 13.79
C PHE A 184 2.58 0.04 13.36
N LEU A 185 2.71 1.06 14.19
CA LEU A 185 2.30 2.42 13.82
C LEU A 185 3.11 2.95 12.63
N SER A 186 4.43 2.70 12.58
CA SER A 186 5.28 3.08 11.45
C SER A 186 4.83 2.42 10.14
N VAL A 187 4.49 1.14 10.20
CA VAL A 187 3.90 0.40 9.06
C VAL A 187 2.58 1.02 8.62
N LEU A 188 1.69 1.38 9.57
CA LEU A 188 0.40 2.00 9.24
C LEU A 188 0.55 3.33 8.52
N VAL A 189 1.51 4.18 8.94
CA VAL A 189 1.80 5.45 8.26
C VAL A 189 2.29 5.21 6.83
N SER A 190 3.20 4.24 6.65
CA SER A 190 3.73 3.87 5.33
C SER A 190 2.64 3.28 4.42
N ALA A 191 1.74 2.48 4.99
CA ALA A 191 0.58 1.93 4.30
C ALA A 191 -0.38 3.05 3.88
N ALA A 192 -0.71 3.98 4.78
CA ALA A 192 -1.57 5.13 4.48
C ALA A 192 -1.01 5.95 3.30
N PHE A 193 0.30 6.24 3.32
CA PHE A 193 0.95 6.95 2.22
C PHE A 193 0.88 6.19 0.89
N SER A 194 0.98 4.87 0.92
CA SER A 194 0.94 4.02 -0.28
C SER A 194 -0.44 3.97 -0.95
N TYR A 195 -1.51 4.24 -0.22
CA TYR A 195 -2.87 4.26 -0.75
C TYR A 195 -3.39 5.67 -1.10
N ILE A 196 -2.57 6.72 -0.99
CA ILE A 196 -2.97 8.06 -1.45
C ILE A 196 -3.28 8.02 -2.96
N GLY A 197 -4.35 8.68 -3.39
CA GLY A 197 -4.74 8.79 -4.80
C GLY A 197 -5.67 7.70 -5.30
N VAL A 198 -6.05 6.74 -4.45
CA VAL A 198 -7.12 5.76 -4.75
C VAL A 198 -8.47 6.41 -5.07
N GLU A 199 -8.67 7.66 -4.63
CA GLU A 199 -9.85 8.47 -4.87
C GLU A 199 -9.87 9.17 -6.24
N MET A 200 -8.78 9.13 -7.01
CA MET A 200 -8.70 9.77 -8.34
C MET A 200 -9.82 9.38 -9.32
N PRO A 201 -10.27 8.11 -9.39
CA PRO A 201 -11.40 7.74 -10.24
C PRO A 201 -12.69 8.50 -9.88
N ALA A 202 -12.85 8.92 -8.63
CA ALA A 202 -14.01 9.69 -8.19
C ALA A 202 -14.03 11.11 -8.74
N ILE A 203 -12.87 11.70 -8.96
CA ILE A 203 -12.73 13.01 -9.59
C ILE A 203 -13.02 12.86 -11.09
N ALA A 204 -12.43 11.83 -11.72
CA ALA A 204 -12.67 11.48 -13.12
C ALA A 204 -14.12 11.00 -13.40
N ALA A 205 -14.91 10.72 -12.36
CA ALA A 205 -16.30 10.30 -12.49
C ALA A 205 -17.15 11.30 -13.27
N ALA A 206 -16.87 12.59 -13.12
CA ALA A 206 -17.60 13.65 -13.79
C ALA A 206 -17.43 13.61 -15.32
N GLU A 207 -16.29 13.10 -15.77
CA GLU A 207 -15.89 13.04 -17.19
C GLU A 207 -16.08 11.63 -17.78
N ALA A 208 -16.37 10.64 -16.94
CA ALA A 208 -16.55 9.26 -17.36
C ALA A 208 -17.90 9.06 -18.08
N LYS A 209 -17.90 8.28 -19.17
CA LYS A 209 -19.15 7.82 -19.81
C LYS A 209 -19.92 6.92 -18.85
N ASN A 210 -21.19 7.23 -18.59
CA ASN A 210 -22.08 6.48 -17.69
C ASN A 210 -21.49 6.20 -16.29
N PRO A 211 -21.20 7.27 -15.50
CA PRO A 211 -20.49 7.14 -14.23
C PRO A 211 -21.27 6.32 -13.20
N ARG A 212 -22.61 6.37 -13.25
CA ARG A 212 -23.50 5.61 -12.36
C ARG A 212 -23.27 4.10 -12.37
N ARG A 213 -22.87 3.54 -13.53
CA ARG A 213 -22.66 2.10 -13.69
C ARG A 213 -21.19 1.72 -13.71
N ASN A 214 -20.37 2.51 -14.39
CA ASN A 214 -18.98 2.15 -14.67
C ASN A 214 -18.09 2.37 -13.47
N LEU A 215 -18.34 3.42 -12.68
CA LEU A 215 -17.47 3.76 -11.57
C LEU A 215 -17.61 2.83 -10.36
N PRO A 216 -18.82 2.48 -9.87
CA PRO A 216 -18.96 1.52 -8.78
C PRO A 216 -18.41 0.15 -9.14
N ARG A 217 -18.52 -0.25 -10.42
CA ARG A 217 -17.91 -1.49 -10.93
C ARG A 217 -16.39 -1.44 -10.94
N ALA A 218 -15.80 -0.31 -11.35
CA ALA A 218 -14.36 -0.12 -11.33
C ALA A 218 -13.83 -0.18 -9.90
N ILE A 219 -14.45 0.56 -8.98
CA ILE A 219 -14.11 0.56 -7.55
C ILE A 219 -14.18 -0.85 -6.96
N LYS A 220 -15.28 -1.58 -7.19
CA LYS A 220 -15.44 -2.96 -6.69
C LYS A 220 -14.42 -3.94 -7.27
N ARG A 221 -14.02 -3.77 -8.53
CA ARG A 221 -13.01 -4.63 -9.20
C ARG A 221 -11.60 -4.39 -8.67
N VAL A 222 -11.23 -3.14 -8.43
CA VAL A 222 -9.89 -2.79 -7.93
C VAL A 222 -9.66 -3.41 -6.55
N ALA A 223 -10.67 -3.41 -5.68
CA ALA A 223 -10.46 -3.89 -4.31
C ALA A 223 -10.98 -5.31 -3.99
N GLY A 224 -11.71 -5.96 -4.91
CA GLY A 224 -11.80 -7.43 -4.91
C GLY A 224 -10.44 -8.13 -5.05
N ARG A 225 -9.42 -7.45 -5.61
CA ARG A 225 -8.04 -7.97 -5.72
C ARG A 225 -7.22 -7.83 -4.43
N VAL A 226 -7.46 -6.81 -3.61
CA VAL A 226 -6.69 -6.54 -2.37
C VAL A 226 -7.08 -7.50 -1.25
N LEU A 227 -8.38 -7.75 -1.05
CA LEU A 227 -8.88 -8.68 -0.04
C LEU A 227 -8.60 -10.16 -0.38
N GLY A 228 -8.52 -10.50 -1.67
CA GLY A 228 -8.21 -11.85 -2.12
C GLY A 228 -6.83 -12.35 -1.68
N PHE A 229 -5.89 -11.46 -1.35
CA PHE A 229 -4.61 -11.83 -0.73
C PHE A 229 -4.78 -12.27 0.73
N PHE A 230 -5.66 -11.63 1.50
CA PHE A 230 -5.86 -11.93 2.92
C PHE A 230 -6.51 -13.31 3.14
N VAL A 231 -7.57 -13.61 2.39
CA VAL A 231 -8.24 -14.92 2.46
C VAL A 231 -7.29 -16.03 1.99
N ARG A 232 -6.46 -15.77 0.97
CA ARG A 232 -5.50 -16.77 0.47
C ARG A 232 -4.32 -17.00 1.41
N GLN A 233 -3.97 -16.02 2.23
CA GLN A 233 -2.87 -16.12 3.18
C GLN A 233 -3.30 -16.75 4.52
N HIS A 234 -4.59 -16.67 4.87
CA HIS A 234 -5.14 -17.27 6.09
C HIS A 234 -5.52 -18.75 5.95
N TYR A 235 -5.68 -19.25 4.72
CA TYR A 235 -5.81 -20.68 4.44
C TYR A 235 -4.46 -21.24 3.97
N PRO A 236 -3.66 -21.90 4.82
CA PRO A 236 -2.68 -22.84 4.28
C PRO A 236 -3.42 -23.85 3.39
N PRO A 237 -2.82 -24.35 2.30
CA PRO A 237 -3.42 -25.42 1.52
C PRO A 237 -3.79 -26.57 2.48
N ILE A 238 -5.05 -27.00 2.42
CA ILE A 238 -5.68 -28.06 3.24
C ILE A 238 -4.89 -29.39 3.22
N ASN A 239 -3.86 -29.51 2.40
CA ASN A 239 -2.98 -30.67 2.28
C ASN A 239 -1.97 -30.83 3.44
N GLN A 240 -2.08 -30.08 4.54
CA GLN A 240 -1.30 -30.30 5.77
C GLN A 240 -2.14 -30.79 6.97
N LEU A 241 -3.44 -31.05 6.77
CA LEU A 241 -4.29 -31.68 7.81
C LEU A 241 -4.28 -33.22 7.77
N SER A 242 -3.51 -33.84 6.86
CA SER A 242 -3.36 -35.30 6.79
C SER A 242 -2.10 -35.80 7.51
N ASP A 243 -1.57 -35.04 8.46
CA ASP A 243 -0.44 -35.48 9.27
C ASP A 243 -0.98 -36.32 10.44
N PRO A 244 -0.75 -37.64 10.49
CA PRO A 244 -1.34 -38.54 11.50
C PRO A 244 -0.98 -38.17 12.95
N GLY A 245 0.03 -37.30 13.16
CA GLY A 245 0.35 -36.74 14.47
C GLY A 245 -0.66 -35.72 14.99
N VAL A 246 -1.40 -35.02 14.13
CA VAL A 246 -2.40 -34.00 14.54
C VAL A 246 -3.72 -34.65 14.94
N GLU A 247 -4.13 -35.74 14.30
CA GLU A 247 -5.28 -36.56 14.73
C GLU A 247 -5.05 -37.13 16.14
N LEU A 248 -3.84 -37.62 16.43
CA LEU A 248 -3.50 -38.16 17.75
C LEU A 248 -3.54 -37.09 18.86
N ILE A 249 -3.22 -35.84 18.53
CA ILE A 249 -3.30 -34.71 19.48
C ILE A 249 -4.76 -34.29 19.69
N LEU A 250 -5.58 -34.29 18.64
CA LEU A 250 -7.01 -33.98 18.75
C LEU A 250 -7.78 -35.09 19.49
N GLU A 251 -7.48 -36.37 19.26
CA GLU A 251 -8.08 -37.48 20.02
C GLU A 251 -7.69 -37.42 21.50
N ASN A 252 -6.43 -37.14 21.82
CA ASN A 252 -5.99 -36.97 23.22
C ASN A 252 -6.61 -35.75 23.90
N MET A 253 -6.82 -34.64 23.17
CA MET A 253 -7.49 -33.45 23.68
C MET A 253 -9.00 -33.64 23.89
N LEU A 254 -9.65 -34.44 23.03
CA LEU A 254 -11.07 -34.79 23.19
C LEU A 254 -11.28 -35.82 24.31
N ALA A 255 -10.36 -36.79 24.47
CA ALA A 255 -10.37 -37.73 25.59
C ALA A 255 -10.11 -37.05 26.95
N SER A 256 -9.27 -36.01 26.98
CA SER A 256 -8.98 -35.23 28.19
C SER A 256 -10.16 -34.37 28.67
N ASN A 257 -11.11 -34.02 27.80
CA ASN A 257 -12.26 -33.17 28.14
C ASN A 257 -13.57 -33.93 28.37
N ALA A 258 -13.57 -35.27 28.24
CA ALA A 258 -14.74 -36.10 28.53
C ALA A 258 -14.82 -36.55 30.01
N GLY A 259 -13.84 -36.20 30.86
CA GLY A 259 -13.75 -36.65 32.25
C GLY A 259 -14.16 -35.63 33.33
N THR A 260 -14.73 -34.47 32.97
CA THR A 260 -15.03 -33.38 33.91
C THR A 260 -16.49 -32.90 33.90
N PHE A 261 -17.42 -33.78 33.51
CA PHE A 261 -18.85 -33.60 33.78
C PHE A 261 -19.46 -34.91 34.32
N GLU A 262 -19.11 -35.24 35.57
CA GLU A 262 -20.00 -35.91 36.53
C GLU A 262 -20.04 -35.07 37.82
#